data_AF-Q2ULM9-F1
#
_entry.id   AF-Q2ULM9-F1
#
_cell.length_a   1.000
_cell.length_b   1.000
_cell.length_c   1.000
_cell.angle_alpha   90.00
_cell.angle_beta   90.00
_cell.angle_gamma   90.00
#
_symmetry.space_group_name_H-M   'P 1'
#
loop_
_entity.id
_entity.type
_entity.pdbx_description
1 polymer ?
#
loop_
_entity_poly.entity_id
_entity_poly.type
_entity_poly.pdbx_seq_one_letter_code
_entity_poly.pdbx_strand_id
1 'polypeptide(L)'
;MILGVAFTRRLSLLTNADNGRWNQLSHGTKALIQNCDIGRFQQPFERAMLESQRAFFPCFLARSPWREFLRETEETALTPASWACVLRSKLCDWLVDIPVLLEEITGILRSGNYGMKLKRLVQRAMVIHDQIDGWYLAEVVPAVPAPLRPSAEYSQPLMGVLDCVTNSTLITLEDAISTSVSLFSESDGFHKSIDFSITISKRQQTISNALKYVRGYSLVAAKPLEFGLQQLRSLRAD
;
A
#
# COMPACT_ATOMS: atom_id res chain seq x y z
N MET A 1 -7.37 5.31 18.68
CA MET A 1 -5.90 5.44 18.94
C MET A 1 -5.30 4.08 18.62
N ILE A 2 -4.26 3.95 17.74
CA ILE A 2 -3.57 2.70 17.22
C ILE A 2 -3.49 2.61 15.66
N LEU A 3 -3.52 3.70 14.87
CA LEU A 3 -3.55 3.54 13.40
C LEU A 3 -2.22 3.12 12.72
N GLY A 4 -1.04 3.55 13.19
CA GLY A 4 0.20 3.45 12.38
C GLY A 4 1.31 2.56 12.90
N VAL A 5 1.32 2.18 14.19
CA VAL A 5 2.14 1.04 14.66
C VAL A 5 1.68 -0.26 13.99
N ALA A 6 0.43 -0.28 13.52
CA ALA A 6 -0.18 -1.44 12.93
C ALA A 6 0.16 -1.61 11.44
N PHE A 7 0.46 -0.56 10.66
CA PHE A 7 0.72 -0.68 9.21
C PHE A 7 2.13 -1.23 8.88
N THR A 8 3.17 -0.79 9.58
CA THR A 8 4.54 -1.34 9.47
C THR A 8 4.67 -2.73 10.06
N ARG A 9 3.95 -3.03 11.16
CA ARG A 9 3.78 -4.40 11.65
C ARG A 9 2.91 -5.24 10.70
N ARG A 10 1.96 -4.64 9.94
CA ARG A 10 0.99 -5.34 9.07
C ARG A 10 1.59 -5.99 7.84
N LEU A 11 2.52 -5.34 7.13
CA LEU A 11 3.18 -6.00 5.99
C LEU A 11 4.05 -7.19 6.46
N SER A 12 4.62 -7.10 7.67
CA SER A 12 5.31 -8.23 8.32
C SER A 12 4.34 -9.25 8.98
N LEU A 13 3.08 -8.87 9.23
CA LEU A 13 2.03 -9.72 9.83
C LEU A 13 1.13 -10.38 8.78
N LEU A 14 1.14 -9.95 7.50
CA LEU A 14 0.45 -10.62 6.39
C LEU A 14 0.80 -12.11 6.27
N THR A 15 1.88 -12.52 6.91
CA THR A 15 2.43 -13.87 6.97
C THR A 15 2.12 -14.62 8.28
N ASN A 16 1.27 -14.08 9.17
CA ASN A 16 1.11 -14.55 10.55
C ASN A 16 -0.08 -15.50 10.81
N ALA A 17 -0.94 -15.79 9.82
CA ALA A 17 -2.07 -16.71 10.00
C ALA A 17 -1.70 -18.20 9.83
N ASP A 18 -0.62 -18.50 9.11
CA ASP A 18 -0.12 -19.86 8.94
C ASP A 18 1.15 -20.06 9.79
N ASN A 19 0.95 -20.34 11.09
CA ASN A 19 1.91 -20.93 12.04
C ASN A 19 3.39 -20.96 11.57
N GLY A 20 4.06 -19.81 11.60
CA GLY A 20 5.52 -19.69 11.57
C GLY A 20 6.23 -19.87 10.22
N ARG A 21 5.64 -20.51 9.20
CA ARG A 21 6.39 -20.88 7.97
C ARG A 21 6.66 -19.72 7.02
N TRP A 22 5.66 -18.88 6.76
CA TRP A 22 5.80 -17.75 5.82
C TRP A 22 6.56 -16.57 6.41
N ASN A 23 6.42 -16.33 7.71
CA ASN A 23 7.21 -15.32 8.43
C ASN A 23 8.71 -15.65 8.38
N GLN A 24 9.08 -16.91 8.59
CA GLN A 24 10.49 -17.31 8.55
C GLN A 24 11.08 -17.15 7.14
N LEU A 25 10.30 -17.47 6.10
CA LEU A 25 10.71 -17.24 4.71
C LEU A 25 10.87 -15.75 4.39
N SER A 26 9.91 -14.90 4.77
CA SER A 26 10.01 -13.46 4.53
C SER A 26 11.15 -12.82 5.33
N HIS A 27 11.39 -13.26 6.58
CA HIS A 27 12.53 -12.84 7.38
C HIS A 27 13.87 -13.30 6.78
N GLY A 28 13.95 -14.55 6.30
CA GLY A 28 15.13 -15.08 5.62
C GLY A 28 15.45 -14.29 4.36
N THR A 29 14.46 -14.05 3.49
CA THR A 29 14.67 -13.26 2.28
C THR A 29 15.00 -11.81 2.59
N LYS A 30 14.36 -11.21 3.59
CA LYS A 30 14.71 -9.86 4.07
C LYS A 30 16.18 -9.80 4.46
N ALA A 31 16.65 -10.74 5.29
CA ALA A 31 18.04 -10.78 5.74
C ALA A 31 19.00 -11.03 4.58
N LEU A 32 18.66 -11.89 3.64
CA LEU A 32 19.46 -12.14 2.44
C LEU A 32 19.59 -10.87 1.59
N ILE A 33 18.48 -10.18 1.30
CA ILE A 33 18.49 -8.96 0.49
C ILE A 33 19.27 -7.85 1.21
N GLN A 34 18.98 -7.64 2.49
CA GLN A 34 19.57 -6.57 3.28
C GLN A 34 21.09 -6.72 3.45
N ASN A 35 21.61 -7.96 3.51
CA ASN A 35 23.03 -8.23 3.65
C ASN A 35 23.77 -8.40 2.31
N CYS A 36 23.05 -8.42 1.18
CA CYS A 36 23.68 -8.41 -0.13
C CYS A 36 24.10 -6.99 -0.52
N ASP A 37 25.17 -6.90 -1.31
CA ASP A 37 25.53 -5.64 -1.97
C ASP A 37 24.43 -5.22 -2.96
N ILE A 38 24.05 -3.94 -2.95
CA ILE A 38 23.03 -3.38 -3.83
C ILE A 38 23.41 -3.58 -5.31
N GLY A 39 24.71 -3.53 -5.63
CA GLY A 39 25.20 -3.79 -6.99
C GLY A 39 24.78 -5.16 -7.54
N ARG A 40 24.58 -6.17 -6.70
CA ARG A 40 24.10 -7.49 -7.15
C ARG A 40 22.70 -7.44 -7.75
N PHE A 41 21.86 -6.52 -7.29
CA PHE A 41 20.48 -6.39 -7.77
C PHE A 41 20.36 -5.71 -9.13
N GLN A 42 21.49 -5.31 -9.75
CA GLN A 42 21.53 -4.94 -11.16
C GLN A 42 21.36 -6.15 -12.08
N GLN A 43 21.63 -7.37 -11.58
CA GLN A 43 21.45 -8.60 -12.35
C GLN A 43 19.96 -8.95 -12.50
N PRO A 44 19.51 -9.46 -13.67
CA PRO A 44 18.09 -9.66 -13.94
C PRO A 44 17.36 -10.58 -12.94
N PHE A 45 18.02 -11.65 -12.49
CA PHE A 45 17.42 -12.62 -11.57
C PHE A 45 17.22 -12.03 -10.18
N GLU A 46 18.29 -11.47 -9.59
CA GLU A 46 18.27 -10.81 -8.29
C GLU A 46 17.29 -9.63 -8.30
N ARG A 47 17.24 -8.88 -9.40
CA ARG A 47 16.27 -7.80 -9.60
C ARG A 47 14.84 -8.33 -9.57
N ALA A 48 14.54 -9.36 -10.36
CA ALA A 48 13.20 -9.97 -10.39
C ALA A 48 12.81 -10.52 -9.01
N MET A 49 13.76 -11.10 -8.27
CA MET A 49 13.54 -11.54 -6.89
C MET A 49 13.17 -10.36 -5.98
N LEU A 50 13.94 -9.26 -6.02
CA LEU A 50 13.64 -8.04 -5.25
C LEU A 50 12.28 -7.45 -5.62
N GLU A 51 11.99 -7.28 -6.91
CA GLU A 51 10.72 -6.76 -7.42
C GLU A 51 9.52 -7.60 -6.98
N SER A 52 9.68 -8.92 -6.98
CA SER A 52 8.61 -9.84 -6.57
C SER A 52 8.25 -9.71 -5.08
N GLN A 53 9.15 -9.17 -4.24
CA GLN A 53 9.00 -9.16 -2.78
C GLN A 53 9.12 -7.78 -2.13
N ARG A 54 9.46 -6.72 -2.87
CA ARG A 54 9.78 -5.40 -2.29
C ARG A 54 8.66 -4.80 -1.45
N ALA A 55 7.40 -5.07 -1.80
CA ALA A 55 6.25 -4.64 -1.00
C ALA A 55 6.28 -5.17 0.44
N PHE A 56 6.91 -6.31 0.71
CA PHE A 56 7.02 -6.90 2.05
C PHE A 56 8.14 -6.31 2.91
N PHE A 57 9.03 -5.50 2.33
CA PHE A 57 10.22 -5.00 3.03
C PHE A 57 10.36 -3.46 3.07
N PRO A 58 9.27 -2.71 3.33
CA PRO A 58 9.27 -1.25 3.19
C PRO A 58 10.29 -0.54 4.10
N CYS A 59 10.61 -1.09 5.27
CA CYS A 59 11.37 -0.39 6.30
C CYS A 59 12.81 -0.06 5.91
N PHE A 60 13.52 -0.98 5.24
CA PHE A 60 14.90 -0.74 4.81
C PHE A 60 14.96 -0.25 3.36
N LEU A 61 13.99 -0.64 2.51
CA LEU A 61 13.91 -0.19 1.13
C LEU A 61 13.54 1.29 0.99
N ALA A 62 12.86 1.86 1.98
CA ALA A 62 12.57 3.30 2.04
C ALA A 62 13.80 4.16 2.40
N ARG A 63 14.95 3.56 2.71
CA ARG A 63 16.17 4.26 3.12
C ARG A 63 17.23 4.21 2.03
N SER A 64 18.12 5.21 2.03
CA SER A 64 19.35 5.16 1.22
C SER A 64 20.22 3.98 1.70
N PRO A 65 20.89 3.24 0.78
CA PRO A 65 20.99 3.48 -0.67
C PRO A 65 19.88 2.81 -1.49
N TRP A 66 19.08 1.93 -0.87
CA TRP A 66 18.04 1.14 -1.56
C TRP A 66 16.99 1.99 -2.27
N ARG A 67 16.56 3.09 -1.65
CA ARG A 67 15.54 3.97 -2.24
C ARG A 67 16.04 4.67 -3.51
N GLU A 68 17.32 5.02 -3.56
CA GLU A 68 17.95 5.63 -4.74
C GLU A 68 18.05 4.61 -5.87
N PHE A 69 18.57 3.42 -5.56
CA PHE A 69 18.65 2.30 -6.50
C PHE A 69 17.29 1.96 -7.14
N LEU A 70 16.21 1.91 -6.35
CA LEU A 70 14.88 1.62 -6.88
C LEU A 70 14.37 2.71 -7.85
N ARG A 71 14.73 3.99 -7.63
CA ARG A 71 14.34 5.11 -8.49
C ARG A 71 15.12 5.16 -9.80
N GLU A 72 16.44 4.93 -9.74
CA GLU A 72 17.31 4.98 -10.94
C GLU A 72 16.96 3.91 -11.99
N THR A 73 16.31 2.82 -11.57
CA THR A 73 16.07 1.67 -12.44
C THR A 73 14.75 1.76 -13.21
N GLU A 74 13.92 2.80 -13.01
CA GLU A 74 12.71 3.03 -13.81
C GLU A 74 13.03 3.17 -15.32
N GLU A 75 14.26 3.55 -15.67
CA GLU A 75 14.68 3.80 -17.05
C GLU A 75 15.22 2.57 -17.82
N THR A 76 15.53 1.44 -17.15
CA THR A 76 16.35 0.37 -17.77
C THR A 76 15.67 -1.00 -17.97
N ALA A 77 14.38 -1.17 -17.64
CA ALA A 77 13.75 -2.49 -17.70
C ALA A 77 13.30 -2.91 -19.12
N LEU A 78 14.18 -3.64 -19.80
CA LEU A 78 13.93 -4.39 -21.03
C LEU A 78 13.27 -5.76 -20.74
N THR A 79 11.95 -5.85 -20.88
CA THR A 79 11.15 -7.05 -21.29
C THR A 79 9.66 -6.72 -21.17
N PRO A 80 8.75 -7.28 -22.00
CA PRO A 80 7.32 -7.01 -21.88
C PRO A 80 6.75 -7.76 -20.67
N ALA A 81 6.89 -7.17 -19.49
CA ALA A 81 6.08 -7.54 -18.34
C ALA A 81 4.60 -7.33 -18.71
N SER A 82 3.70 -8.21 -18.26
CA SER A 82 2.27 -8.00 -18.46
C SER A 82 1.88 -6.63 -17.90
N TRP A 83 0.89 -5.96 -18.48
CA TRP A 83 0.45 -4.63 -18.04
C TRP A 83 0.17 -4.58 -16.52
N ALA A 84 -0.42 -5.65 -15.96
CA ALA A 84 -0.64 -5.77 -14.52
C ALA A 84 0.66 -5.81 -13.70
N CYS A 85 1.75 -6.39 -14.21
CA CYS A 85 3.05 -6.34 -13.56
C CYS A 85 3.64 -4.92 -13.56
N VAL A 86 3.46 -4.16 -14.64
CA VAL A 86 3.88 -2.75 -14.72
C VAL A 86 3.10 -1.91 -13.69
N LEU A 87 1.78 -2.05 -13.66
CA LEU A 87 0.92 -1.37 -12.68
C LEU A 87 1.27 -1.75 -11.23
N ARG A 88 1.53 -3.03 -10.98
CA ARG A 88 2.00 -3.51 -9.67
C ARG A 88 3.31 -2.86 -9.28
N SER A 89 4.26 -2.76 -10.21
CA SER A 89 5.53 -2.12 -9.95
C SER A 89 5.32 -0.68 -9.50
N LYS A 90 4.60 0.13 -10.30
CA LYS A 90 4.27 1.52 -9.94
C LYS A 90 3.63 1.64 -8.55
N LEU A 91 2.65 0.78 -8.25
CA LEU A 91 2.03 0.76 -6.92
C LEU A 91 3.05 0.50 -5.81
N CYS A 92 3.97 -0.44 -6.02
CA CYS A 92 5.00 -0.78 -5.04
C CYS A 92 5.94 0.39 -4.73
N ASP A 93 6.17 1.30 -5.67
CA ASP A 93 7.03 2.47 -5.44
C ASP A 93 6.47 3.44 -4.39
N TRP A 94 5.15 3.54 -4.28
CA TRP A 94 4.50 4.26 -3.17
C TRP A 94 4.41 3.41 -1.90
N LEU A 95 4.12 2.10 -2.02
CA LEU A 95 3.96 1.21 -0.87
C LEU A 95 5.24 1.04 -0.04
N VAL A 96 6.41 1.33 -0.61
CA VAL A 96 7.67 1.36 0.15
C VAL A 96 7.67 2.51 1.17
N ASP A 97 7.16 3.70 0.81
CA ASP A 97 7.27 4.91 1.62
C ASP A 97 6.07 5.13 2.56
N ILE A 98 4.87 4.72 2.16
CA ILE A 98 3.62 4.92 2.91
C ILE A 98 3.68 4.38 4.36
N PRO A 99 4.19 3.16 4.61
CA PRO A 99 4.27 2.64 5.98
C PRO A 99 5.07 3.54 6.92
N VAL A 100 6.21 4.08 6.44
CA VAL A 100 7.05 4.98 7.22
C VAL A 100 6.30 6.29 7.52
N LEU A 101 5.63 6.84 6.51
CA LEU A 101 4.83 8.06 6.66
C LEU A 101 3.71 7.89 7.69
N LEU A 102 2.96 6.79 7.62
CA LEU A 102 1.87 6.51 8.57
C LEU A 102 2.39 6.29 9.99
N GLU A 103 3.54 5.63 10.15
CA GLU A 103 4.18 5.46 11.45
C GLU A 103 4.60 6.81 12.06
N GLU A 104 5.18 7.71 11.26
CA GLU A 104 5.55 9.05 11.71
C GLU A 104 4.33 9.89 12.11
N ILE A 105 3.26 9.86 11.30
CA ILE A 105 2.00 10.55 11.61
C ILE A 105 1.46 10.05 12.95
N THR A 106 1.31 8.73 13.08
CA THR A 106 0.71 8.16 14.30
C THR A 106 1.58 8.26 15.54
N GLY A 107 2.90 8.26 15.39
CA GLY A 107 3.83 8.56 16.48
C GLY A 107 3.61 9.96 17.02
N ILE A 108 3.40 10.95 16.13
CA ILE A 108 3.07 12.32 16.54
C ILE A 108 1.69 12.38 17.19
N LEU A 109 0.67 11.75 16.58
CA LEU A 109 -0.68 11.70 17.14
C LEU A 109 -0.69 11.13 18.56
N ARG A 110 0.11 10.09 18.83
CA ARG A 110 0.22 9.49 20.16
C ARG A 110 0.95 10.40 21.16
N SER A 111 1.91 11.17 20.70
CA SER A 111 2.69 12.08 21.56
C SER A 111 1.95 13.36 21.93
N GLY A 112 0.87 13.70 21.23
CA GLY A 112 0.14 14.96 21.41
C GLY A 112 0.90 16.22 20.98
N ASN A 113 2.12 16.08 20.42
CA ASN A 113 2.93 17.21 19.97
C ASN A 113 2.50 17.66 18.56
N TYR A 114 1.32 18.25 18.49
CA TYR A 114 0.74 18.77 17.26
C TYR A 114 1.44 20.07 16.88
N GLY A 115 1.98 20.13 15.66
CA GLY A 115 2.70 21.31 15.19
C GLY A 115 3.09 21.19 13.73
N MET A 116 4.01 22.06 13.29
CA MET A 116 4.47 22.14 11.89
C MET A 116 4.98 20.81 11.31
N LYS A 117 5.45 19.89 12.17
CA LYS A 117 5.84 18.54 11.75
C LYS A 117 4.64 17.71 11.27
N LEU A 118 3.53 17.67 12.03
CA LEU A 118 2.32 16.94 11.62
C LEU A 118 1.75 17.54 10.33
N LYS A 119 1.68 18.88 10.23
CA LYS A 119 1.17 19.57 9.04
C LYS A 119 1.94 19.18 7.78
N ARG A 120 3.28 19.15 7.85
CA ARG A 120 4.14 18.70 6.73
C ARG A 120 3.90 17.23 6.35
N LEU A 121 3.74 16.34 7.34
CA LEU A 121 3.48 14.92 7.08
C LEU A 121 2.11 14.71 6.44
N VAL A 122 1.07 15.42 6.91
CA VAL A 122 -0.27 15.38 6.33
C VAL A 122 -0.25 15.90 4.89
N GLN A 123 0.43 17.02 4.62
CA GLN A 123 0.61 17.52 3.25
C GLN A 123 1.29 16.47 2.35
N ARG A 124 2.33 15.80 2.84
CA ARG A 124 2.98 14.71 2.10
C ARG A 124 2.02 13.54 1.85
N ALA A 125 1.18 13.19 2.84
CA ALA A 125 0.18 12.15 2.68
C ALA A 125 -0.88 12.52 1.63
N MET A 126 -1.34 13.77 1.60
CA MET A 126 -2.27 14.28 0.58
C MET A 126 -1.65 14.22 -0.82
N VAL A 127 -0.39 14.63 -0.98
CA VAL A 127 0.29 14.54 -2.29
C VAL A 127 0.38 13.09 -2.77
N ILE A 128 0.77 12.16 -1.90
CA ILE A 128 0.84 10.73 -2.25
C ILE A 128 -0.56 10.18 -2.56
N HIS A 129 -1.57 10.55 -1.77
CA HIS A 129 -2.96 10.18 -2.01
C HIS A 129 -3.41 10.61 -3.42
N ASP A 130 -3.23 11.88 -3.76
CA ASP A 130 -3.69 12.44 -5.05
C ASP A 130 -2.95 11.82 -6.23
N GLN A 131 -1.66 11.51 -6.06
CA GLN A 131 -0.88 10.77 -7.06
C GLN A 131 -1.43 9.37 -7.29
N ILE A 132 -1.69 8.61 -6.22
CA ILE A 132 -2.21 7.24 -6.32
C ILE A 132 -3.63 7.25 -6.88
N ASP A 133 -4.51 8.15 -6.44
CA ASP A 133 -5.88 8.23 -6.90
C ASP A 133 -5.96 8.64 -8.37
N GLY A 134 -5.20 9.66 -8.77
CA GLY A 134 -5.07 10.09 -10.16
C GLY A 134 -4.55 8.97 -11.06
N TRP A 135 -3.49 8.27 -10.63
CA TRP A 135 -2.95 7.11 -11.34
C TRP A 135 -3.98 5.96 -11.42
N TYR A 136 -4.68 5.66 -10.34
CA TYR A 136 -5.69 4.60 -10.28
C TYR A 136 -6.82 4.86 -11.29
N LEU A 137 -7.35 6.09 -11.31
CA LEU A 137 -8.40 6.48 -12.25
C LEU A 137 -7.93 6.49 -13.71
N ALA A 138 -6.67 6.87 -13.96
CA ALA A 138 -6.12 6.98 -15.30
C ALA A 138 -5.64 5.65 -15.91
N GLU A 139 -5.08 4.75 -15.09
CA GLU A 139 -4.38 3.55 -15.60
C GLU A 139 -5.00 2.23 -15.12
N VAL A 140 -5.59 2.18 -13.93
CA VAL A 140 -6.12 0.94 -13.35
C VAL A 140 -7.60 0.76 -13.71
N VAL A 141 -8.43 1.77 -13.49
CA VAL A 141 -9.88 1.72 -13.80
C VAL A 141 -10.13 1.37 -15.28
N PRO A 142 -9.42 1.96 -16.27
CA PRO A 142 -9.63 1.58 -17.68
C PRO A 142 -9.16 0.16 -18.00
N ALA A 143 -8.23 -0.38 -17.22
CA ALA A 143 -7.74 -1.75 -17.37
C ALA A 143 -8.66 -2.81 -16.73
N VAL A 144 -9.67 -2.37 -15.96
CA VAL A 144 -10.77 -3.18 -15.44
C VAL A 144 -11.98 -2.97 -16.34
N PRO A 145 -12.54 -4.01 -16.98
CA PRO A 145 -13.67 -3.82 -17.90
C PRO A 145 -14.87 -3.17 -17.19
N ALA A 146 -15.45 -2.16 -17.84
CA ALA A 146 -16.61 -1.42 -17.34
C ALA A 146 -17.84 -2.34 -17.10
N PRO A 147 -18.73 -2.01 -16.14
CA PRO A 147 -19.78 -2.91 -15.64
C PRO A 147 -20.98 -3.08 -16.59
N LEU A 148 -20.80 -2.97 -17.91
CA LEU A 148 -21.88 -3.16 -18.88
C LEU A 148 -22.28 -4.64 -19.07
N ARG A 149 -21.65 -5.57 -18.34
CA ARG A 149 -22.09 -6.97 -18.26
C ARG A 149 -21.97 -7.49 -16.83
N PRO A 150 -22.89 -8.37 -16.37
CA PRO A 150 -22.84 -9.00 -15.04
C PRO A 150 -21.55 -9.82 -14.77
N SER A 151 -20.74 -10.05 -15.81
CA SER A 151 -19.45 -10.74 -15.78
C SER A 151 -18.31 -9.87 -16.36
N ALA A 152 -18.32 -8.55 -16.13
CA ALA A 152 -17.14 -7.72 -16.39
C ALA A 152 -16.03 -8.12 -15.40
N GLU A 153 -15.44 -9.28 -15.66
CA GLU A 153 -14.44 -9.93 -14.84
C GLU A 153 -13.08 -9.31 -15.10
N TYR A 154 -12.27 -9.20 -14.07
CA TYR A 154 -10.88 -8.79 -14.22
C TYR A 154 -10.19 -9.67 -15.27
N SER A 155 -9.30 -9.07 -16.07
CA SER A 155 -8.55 -9.80 -17.10
C SER A 155 -7.62 -10.88 -16.52
N GLN A 156 -7.18 -10.69 -15.27
CA GLN A 156 -6.33 -11.62 -14.53
C GLN A 156 -6.42 -11.37 -13.01
N PRO A 157 -6.07 -12.36 -12.17
CA PRO A 157 -6.10 -12.26 -10.70
C PRO A 157 -5.32 -11.08 -10.15
N LEU A 158 -4.19 -10.77 -10.77
CA LEU A 158 -3.33 -9.68 -10.33
C LEU A 158 -4.03 -8.32 -10.40
N MET A 159 -4.94 -8.11 -11.35
CA MET A 159 -5.73 -6.87 -11.42
C MET A 159 -6.71 -6.75 -10.23
N GLY A 160 -7.34 -7.86 -9.84
CA GLY A 160 -8.16 -7.89 -8.61
C GLY A 160 -7.33 -7.66 -7.35
N VAL A 161 -6.12 -8.20 -7.29
CA VAL A 161 -5.18 -7.91 -6.19
C VAL A 161 -4.82 -6.42 -6.16
N LEU A 162 -4.52 -5.81 -7.31
CA LEU A 162 -4.18 -4.40 -7.43
C LEU A 162 -5.33 -3.48 -6.98
N ASP A 163 -6.55 -3.77 -7.40
CA ASP A 163 -7.74 -3.03 -6.96
C ASP A 163 -7.92 -3.09 -5.45
N CYS A 164 -7.80 -4.29 -4.87
CA CYS A 164 -7.87 -4.49 -3.42
C CYS A 164 -6.81 -3.66 -2.70
N VAL A 165 -5.54 -3.78 -3.09
CA VAL A 165 -4.42 -3.14 -2.39
C VAL A 165 -4.46 -1.62 -2.56
N THR A 166 -4.73 -1.13 -3.77
CA THR A 166 -4.79 0.32 -4.05
C THR A 166 -5.91 0.98 -3.26
N ASN A 167 -7.13 0.45 -3.33
CA ASN A 167 -8.26 1.03 -2.60
C ASN A 167 -8.09 0.91 -1.07
N SER A 168 -7.49 -0.16 -0.57
CA SER A 168 -7.18 -0.29 0.86
C SER A 168 -6.13 0.72 1.32
N THR A 169 -5.13 0.98 0.47
CA THR A 169 -4.09 1.99 0.73
C THR A 169 -4.68 3.39 0.74
N LEU A 170 -5.54 3.71 -0.22
CA LEU A 170 -6.23 5.00 -0.29
C LEU A 170 -7.13 5.22 0.93
N ILE A 171 -7.94 4.22 1.34
CA ILE A 171 -8.73 4.32 2.59
C ILE A 171 -7.82 4.61 3.79
N THR A 172 -6.67 3.94 3.89
CA THR A 172 -5.74 4.14 5.02
C THR A 172 -5.18 5.56 5.04
N LEU A 173 -4.84 6.12 3.87
CA LEU A 173 -4.38 7.50 3.74
C LEU A 173 -5.52 8.49 4.05
N GLU A 174 -6.72 8.27 3.51
CA GLU A 174 -7.92 9.06 3.75
C GLU A 174 -8.25 9.14 5.25
N ASP A 175 -8.26 8.01 5.95
CA ASP A 175 -8.48 7.95 7.40
C ASP A 175 -7.40 8.72 8.18
N ALA A 176 -6.12 8.54 7.82
CA ALA A 176 -5.01 9.23 8.48
C ALA A 176 -5.05 10.75 8.26
N ILE A 177 -5.39 11.19 7.04
CA ILE A 177 -5.55 12.60 6.68
C ILE A 177 -6.73 13.20 7.44
N SER A 178 -7.93 12.61 7.36
CA SER A 178 -9.12 13.13 8.05
C SER A 178 -8.90 13.22 9.56
N THR A 179 -8.33 12.19 10.18
CA THR A 179 -8.01 12.19 11.62
C THR A 179 -7.02 13.29 11.99
N SER A 180 -6.03 13.55 11.15
CA SER A 180 -5.01 14.57 11.44
C SER A 180 -5.56 15.98 11.20
N VAL A 181 -6.40 16.17 10.18
CA VAL A 181 -7.00 17.46 9.84
C VAL A 181 -8.02 17.90 10.87
N SER A 182 -8.84 16.99 11.41
CA SER A 182 -9.80 17.32 12.47
C SER A 182 -9.13 17.95 13.70
N LEU A 183 -7.90 17.51 14.02
CA LEU A 183 -7.11 18.05 15.12
C LEU A 183 -6.55 19.46 14.85
N PHE A 184 -6.32 19.82 13.59
CA PHE A 184 -5.96 21.19 13.23
C PHE A 184 -7.16 22.14 13.33
N SER A 185 -8.35 21.67 12.96
CA SER A 185 -9.57 22.47 13.04
C SER A 185 -9.95 22.85 14.47
N GLU A 186 -9.60 22.04 15.47
CA GLU A 186 -9.77 22.37 16.90
C GLU A 186 -8.77 23.45 17.39
N SER A 187 -7.63 23.62 16.71
CA SER A 187 -6.55 24.52 17.13
C SER A 187 -6.54 25.89 16.42
N ASP A 188 -7.07 25.99 15.20
CA ASP A 188 -6.83 27.17 14.32
C ASP A 188 -8.11 27.80 13.75
N GLY A 189 -9.28 27.44 14.29
CA GLY A 189 -10.55 28.16 14.10
C GLY A 189 -11.20 28.16 12.71
N PHE A 190 -10.48 27.82 11.62
CA PHE A 190 -11.05 27.82 10.27
C PHE A 190 -10.29 26.87 9.32
N HIS A 191 -10.50 25.55 9.47
CA HIS A 191 -10.14 24.58 8.43
C HIS A 191 -11.33 23.67 8.12
N LYS A 192 -11.73 23.68 6.84
CA LYS A 192 -12.82 22.87 6.29
C LYS A 192 -12.48 21.40 6.50
N SER A 193 -13.31 20.70 7.26
CA SER A 193 -13.19 19.25 7.44
C SER A 193 -13.16 18.56 6.07
N ILE A 194 -12.20 17.67 5.86
CA ILE A 194 -12.15 16.81 4.68
C ILE A 194 -12.94 15.54 5.02
N ASP A 195 -14.12 15.40 4.43
CA ASP A 195 -14.96 14.21 4.59
C ASP A 195 -14.77 13.24 3.41
N PHE A 196 -14.18 12.08 3.69
CA PHE A 196 -14.01 10.98 2.74
C PHE A 196 -15.08 9.90 2.87
N SER A 197 -16.12 10.07 3.69
CA SER A 197 -17.11 9.01 4.01
C SER A 197 -17.71 8.31 2.78
N ILE A 198 -18.13 9.09 1.78
CA ILE A 198 -18.70 8.58 0.52
C ILE A 198 -17.62 7.85 -0.30
N THR A 199 -16.43 8.43 -0.41
CA THR A 199 -15.31 7.85 -1.15
C THR A 199 -14.89 6.52 -0.55
N ILE A 200 -14.68 6.47 0.78
CA ILE A 200 -14.36 5.26 1.52
C ILE A 200 -15.41 4.16 1.28
N SER A 201 -16.70 4.52 1.30
CA SER A 201 -17.78 3.56 1.07
C SER A 201 -17.72 2.94 -0.34
N LYS A 202 -17.46 3.76 -1.37
CA LYS A 202 -17.26 3.27 -2.74
C LYS A 202 -16.04 2.34 -2.84
N ARG A 203 -14.93 2.73 -2.22
CA ARG A 203 -13.71 1.92 -2.20
C ARG A 203 -13.91 0.58 -1.50
N GLN A 204 -14.66 0.56 -0.39
CA GLN A 204 -15.02 -0.69 0.30
C GLN A 204 -15.83 -1.65 -0.57
N GLN A 205 -16.73 -1.11 -1.40
CA GLN A 205 -17.46 -1.91 -2.37
C GLN A 205 -16.53 -2.48 -3.44
N THR A 206 -15.63 -1.66 -4.00
CA THR A 206 -14.62 -2.11 -4.98
C THR A 206 -13.75 -3.22 -4.40
N ILE A 207 -13.24 -3.05 -3.18
CA ILE A 207 -12.46 -4.06 -2.47
C ILE A 207 -13.24 -5.38 -2.34
N SER A 208 -14.53 -5.30 -1.99
CA SER A 208 -15.36 -6.50 -1.81
C SER A 208 -15.56 -7.26 -3.12
N ASN A 209 -15.76 -6.54 -4.23
CA ASN A 209 -15.88 -7.12 -5.56
C ASN A 209 -14.56 -7.76 -6.02
N ALA A 210 -13.46 -7.04 -5.87
CA ALA A 210 -12.11 -7.50 -6.21
C ALA A 210 -11.72 -8.74 -5.41
N LEU A 211 -11.97 -8.75 -4.10
CA LEU A 211 -11.71 -9.90 -3.25
C LEU A 211 -12.53 -11.13 -3.66
N LYS A 212 -13.82 -10.94 -3.95
CA LYS A 212 -14.70 -12.02 -4.41
C LYS A 212 -14.16 -12.65 -5.69
N TYR A 213 -13.71 -11.83 -6.64
CA TYR A 213 -13.09 -12.30 -7.87
C TYR A 213 -11.80 -13.08 -7.60
N VAL A 214 -10.85 -12.53 -6.83
CA VAL A 214 -9.58 -13.19 -6.53
C VAL A 214 -9.81 -14.52 -5.82
N ARG A 215 -10.77 -14.57 -4.89
CA ARG A 215 -11.16 -15.81 -4.19
C ARG A 215 -11.70 -16.86 -5.16
N GLY A 216 -12.50 -16.44 -6.14
CA GLY A 216 -13.01 -17.34 -7.19
C GLY A 216 -11.91 -17.93 -8.06
N TYR A 217 -10.80 -17.21 -8.26
CA TYR A 217 -9.68 -17.68 -9.07
C TYR A 217 -8.62 -18.47 -8.28
N SER A 218 -8.23 -17.98 -7.10
CA SER A 218 -7.19 -18.60 -6.27
C SER A 218 -7.39 -18.28 -4.79
N LEU A 219 -7.76 -19.31 -4.02
CA LEU A 219 -7.86 -19.23 -2.56
C LEU A 219 -6.52 -18.83 -1.91
N VAL A 220 -5.40 -19.28 -2.48
CA VAL A 220 -4.06 -18.94 -1.99
C VAL A 220 -3.78 -17.45 -2.18
N ALA A 221 -4.15 -16.88 -3.33
CA ALA A 221 -3.96 -15.45 -3.59
C ALA A 221 -4.93 -14.56 -2.78
N ALA A 222 -6.12 -15.06 -2.44
CA ALA A 222 -7.11 -14.33 -1.66
C ALA A 222 -6.74 -14.23 -0.17
N LYS A 223 -6.11 -15.27 0.40
CA LYS A 223 -5.78 -15.33 1.84
C LYS A 223 -5.02 -14.09 2.38
N PRO A 224 -3.92 -13.64 1.76
CA PRO A 224 -3.23 -12.43 2.22
C PRO A 224 -4.10 -11.17 2.17
N LEU A 225 -4.98 -11.06 1.17
CA LEU A 225 -5.92 -9.94 1.05
C LEU A 225 -6.97 -9.98 2.16
N GLU A 226 -7.57 -11.13 2.43
CA GLU A 226 -8.55 -11.32 3.51
C GLU A 226 -7.96 -10.91 4.85
N PHE A 227 -6.75 -11.40 5.13
CA PHE A 227 -6.05 -11.07 6.37
C PHE A 227 -5.77 -9.56 6.45
N GLY A 228 -5.21 -8.95 5.40
CA GLY A 228 -4.93 -7.51 5.37
C GLY A 228 -6.19 -6.66 5.58
N LEU A 229 -7.30 -7.03 4.95
CA LEU A 229 -8.58 -6.35 5.08
C LEU A 229 -9.22 -6.52 6.46
N GLN A 230 -9.14 -7.70 7.05
CA GLN A 230 -9.62 -7.94 8.41
C GLN A 230 -8.85 -7.06 9.41
N GLN A 231 -7.54 -6.94 9.23
CA GLN A 231 -6.72 -6.06 10.05
C GLN A 231 -7.14 -4.59 9.88
N LEU A 232 -7.41 -4.11 8.66
CA LEU A 232 -7.87 -2.74 8.44
C LEU A 232 -9.19 -2.46 9.15
N ARG A 233 -10.13 -3.42 9.11
CA ARG A 233 -11.42 -3.31 9.81
C ARG A 233 -11.25 -3.29 11.33
N SER A 234 -10.36 -4.11 11.89
CA SER A 234 -10.16 -4.14 13.35
C SER A 234 -9.63 -2.83 13.91
N LEU A 235 -8.79 -2.08 13.16
CA LEU A 235 -8.32 -0.77 13.61
C LEU A 235 -9.39 0.31 13.65
N ARG A 236 -10.45 0.16 12.86
CA ARG A 236 -11.51 1.16 12.79
C ARG A 236 -12.55 0.96 13.90
N ALA A 237 -12.56 -0.20 14.54
CA ALA A 237 -13.47 -0.52 15.62
C ALA A 237 -12.98 -0.05 17.01
N ASP A 238 -11.73 0.44 17.11
CA ASP A 238 -11.05 0.94 18.33
C ASP A 238 -10.74 2.45 18.25
#